data_AF-A0A081AMK6-F1
#
_entry.id   AF-A0A081AMK6-F1
#
_cell.length_a   1.000
_cell.length_b   1.000
_cell.length_c   1.000
_cell.angle_alpha   90.00
_cell.angle_beta   90.00
_cell.angle_gamma   90.00
#
_symmetry.space_group_name_H-M   'P 1'
#
loop_
_entity.id
_entity.type
_entity.pdbx_description
1 polymer ?
#
loop_
_entity_poly.entity_id
_entity_poly.type
_entity_poly.pdbx_seq_one_letter_code
_entity_poly.pdbx_strand_id
1 'polypeptide(L)'
;GISLLNNYVHSTAGRSPKVGDKNSSVIAHVANNYWDNIANHSFELDGNAWMLAEGNYFNSVKNPLYRKGQGFLYAATGVDECMEYLGRPCEENILVNSGNFTSRNGTAALEAMKPYSAITNYSPVKHNQSEQQWTQASDIDKVWAQTTGNFGIGNLD
;
A
#
# COMPACT_ATOMS: atom_id res chain seq x y z
N GLY A 1 8.76 -2.40 -13.98
CA GLY A 1 7.90 -2.26 -12.79
C GLY A 1 8.02 -0.85 -12.24
N ILE A 2 7.19 -0.52 -11.27
CA ILE A 2 7.22 0.76 -10.55
C ILE A 2 7.20 0.50 -9.05
N SER A 3 7.91 1.33 -8.29
CA SER A 3 7.79 1.37 -6.83
C SER A 3 7.22 2.71 -6.40
N LEU A 4 6.12 2.70 -5.64
CA LEU A 4 5.55 3.86 -4.98
C LEU A 4 5.90 3.71 -3.50
N LEU A 5 6.92 4.41 -3.06
CA LEU A 5 7.47 4.33 -1.72
C LEU A 5 7.40 5.69 -1.05
N ASN A 6 6.90 5.75 0.19
CA ASN A 6 6.92 6.97 1.01
C ASN A 6 6.29 8.20 0.34
N ASN A 7 5.09 8.06 -0.20
CA ASN A 7 4.33 9.16 -0.79
C ASN A 7 3.14 9.56 0.08
N TYR A 8 2.70 10.81 -0.06
CA TYR A 8 1.41 11.26 0.45
C TYR A 8 0.44 11.50 -0.70
N VAL A 9 -0.66 10.75 -0.69
CA VAL A 9 -1.68 10.79 -1.72
C VAL A 9 -2.98 11.24 -1.07
N HIS A 10 -3.41 12.47 -1.35
CA HIS A 10 -4.52 13.05 -0.62
C HIS A 10 -5.54 13.74 -1.51
N SER A 11 -6.79 13.83 -1.02
CA SER A 11 -7.84 14.66 -1.61
C SER A 11 -8.12 14.34 -3.09
N THR A 12 -8.11 13.04 -3.42
CA THR A 12 -8.46 12.54 -4.75
C THR A 12 -9.79 11.77 -4.74
N ALA A 13 -10.23 11.29 -5.90
CA ALA A 13 -11.48 10.53 -6.05
C ALA A 13 -11.34 9.26 -6.90
N GLY A 14 -10.12 8.88 -7.30
CA GLY A 14 -9.89 7.74 -8.19
C GLY A 14 -8.45 7.65 -8.66
N ARG A 15 -8.10 6.53 -9.30
CA ARG A 15 -6.83 6.31 -10.02
C ARG A 15 -5.59 6.75 -9.24
N SER A 16 -5.55 6.39 -7.97
CA SER A 16 -4.52 6.86 -7.03
C SER A 16 -3.65 5.74 -6.47
N PRO A 17 -2.97 4.92 -7.31
CA PRO A 17 -2.89 4.94 -8.78
C PRO A 17 -3.90 4.02 -9.50
N LYS A 18 -4.00 4.17 -10.83
CA LYS A 18 -4.38 3.07 -11.73
C LYS A 18 -3.12 2.32 -12.16
N VAL A 19 -3.07 1.00 -11.97
CA VAL A 19 -1.98 0.13 -12.41
C VAL A 19 -2.45 -0.67 -13.61
N GLY A 20 -1.79 -0.42 -14.74
CA GLY A 20 -2.02 -1.11 -15.99
C GLY A 20 -3.32 -0.74 -16.72
N ASP A 21 -3.45 -1.36 -17.88
CA ASP A 21 -4.61 -1.44 -18.76
C ASP A 21 -4.70 -2.88 -19.33
N LYS A 22 -5.71 -3.11 -20.18
CA LYS A 22 -6.02 -4.41 -20.80
C LYS A 22 -4.83 -5.07 -21.53
N ASN A 23 -3.89 -4.30 -22.07
CA ASN A 23 -2.79 -4.80 -22.91
C ASN A 23 -1.41 -4.67 -22.23
N SER A 24 -1.36 -4.19 -20.99
CA SER A 24 -0.13 -3.98 -20.25
C SER A 24 0.16 -5.13 -19.27
N SER A 25 1.45 -5.31 -18.95
CA SER A 25 1.91 -6.11 -17.82
C SER A 25 2.78 -5.24 -16.92
N VAL A 26 2.35 -5.03 -15.67
CA VAL A 26 2.99 -4.09 -14.75
C VAL A 26 3.18 -4.75 -13.41
N ILE A 27 4.42 -4.73 -12.92
CA ILE A 27 4.77 -5.02 -11.53
C ILE A 27 4.76 -3.71 -10.75
N ALA A 28 3.95 -3.63 -9.69
CA ALA A 28 3.85 -2.47 -8.83
C ALA A 28 4.14 -2.86 -7.37
N HIS A 29 5.14 -2.21 -6.78
CA HIS A 29 5.42 -2.32 -5.35
C HIS A 29 5.01 -1.02 -4.65
N VAL A 30 4.12 -1.12 -3.68
CA VAL A 30 3.47 0.02 -3.05
C VAL A 30 3.69 -0.09 -1.55
N ALA A 31 4.64 0.67 -1.01
CA ALA A 31 5.00 0.53 0.39
C ALA A 31 5.17 1.85 1.14
N ASN A 32 4.79 1.84 2.42
CA ASN A 32 4.99 2.97 3.34
C ASN A 32 4.44 4.32 2.87
N ASN A 33 3.39 4.31 2.05
CA ASN A 33 2.71 5.55 1.65
C ASN A 33 1.52 5.84 2.57
N TYR A 34 1.11 7.11 2.58
CA TYR A 34 -0.06 7.59 3.29
C TYR A 34 -1.14 8.04 2.28
N TRP A 35 -2.29 7.37 2.28
CA TRP A 35 -3.50 7.84 1.62
C TRP A 35 -4.43 8.53 2.60
N ASP A 36 -4.90 9.72 2.24
CA ASP A 36 -5.76 10.52 3.11
C ASP A 36 -6.90 11.20 2.36
N ASN A 37 -8.10 11.12 2.93
CA ASN A 37 -9.29 11.78 2.42
C ASN A 37 -9.55 11.50 0.92
N ILE A 38 -9.80 10.23 0.59
CA ILE A 38 -10.08 9.80 -0.78
C ILE A 38 -11.58 9.55 -0.93
N ALA A 39 -12.27 10.44 -1.65
CA ALA A 39 -13.73 10.58 -1.61
C ALA A 39 -14.50 9.39 -2.21
N ASN A 40 -13.87 8.61 -3.11
CA ASN A 40 -14.53 7.48 -3.78
C ASN A 40 -13.67 6.22 -3.77
N HIS A 41 -12.65 6.11 -4.62
CA HIS A 41 -11.74 4.98 -4.63
C HIS A 41 -10.29 5.39 -4.86
N SER A 42 -9.34 4.52 -4.51
CA SER A 42 -7.91 4.75 -4.73
C SER A 42 -7.37 3.90 -5.88
N PHE A 43 -6.99 2.65 -5.60
CA PHE A 43 -6.36 1.76 -6.57
C PHE A 43 -7.34 1.28 -7.64
N GLU A 44 -6.91 1.30 -8.90
CA GLU A 44 -7.54 0.57 -9.99
C GLU A 44 -6.54 -0.40 -10.60
N LEU A 45 -6.87 -1.68 -10.65
CA LEU A 45 -6.03 -2.69 -11.32
C LEU A 45 -6.73 -3.16 -12.60
N ASP A 46 -5.94 -3.37 -13.66
CA ASP A 46 -6.47 -3.87 -14.93
C ASP A 46 -5.43 -4.73 -15.66
N GLY A 47 -5.91 -5.60 -16.56
CA GLY A 47 -5.06 -6.54 -17.30
C GLY A 47 -4.12 -7.35 -16.41
N ASN A 48 -2.83 -7.40 -16.78
CA ASN A 48 -1.77 -8.08 -16.05
C ASN A 48 -1.04 -7.14 -15.08
N ALA A 49 -1.79 -6.39 -14.28
CA ALA A 49 -1.24 -5.66 -13.14
C ALA A 49 -1.01 -6.60 -11.95
N TRP A 50 0.21 -6.66 -11.45
CA TRP A 50 0.61 -7.41 -10.26
C TRP A 50 1.10 -6.43 -9.22
N MET A 51 0.43 -6.37 -8.07
CA MET A 51 0.69 -5.37 -7.04
C MET A 51 0.96 -6.02 -5.69
N LEU A 52 2.00 -5.54 -5.01
CA LEU A 52 2.26 -5.78 -3.59
C LEU A 52 2.04 -4.47 -2.85
N ALA A 53 1.11 -4.46 -1.89
CA ALA A 53 0.87 -3.34 -1.01
C ALA A 53 1.19 -3.72 0.44
N GLU A 54 2.16 -3.06 1.06
CA GLU A 54 2.63 -3.35 2.43
C GLU A 54 2.99 -2.08 3.22
N GLY A 55 2.74 -2.07 4.53
CA GLY A 55 3.13 -0.97 5.42
C GLY A 55 2.49 0.39 5.10
N ASN A 56 1.40 0.41 4.33
CA ASN A 56 0.73 1.66 3.96
C ASN A 56 -0.30 2.07 5.01
N TYR A 57 -0.61 3.37 5.08
CA TYR A 57 -1.65 3.91 5.94
C TYR A 57 -2.78 4.51 5.12
N PHE A 58 -4.01 4.10 5.40
CA PHE A 58 -5.22 4.62 4.74
C PHE A 58 -6.10 5.29 5.77
N ASN A 59 -6.24 6.62 5.69
CA ASN A 59 -7.17 7.39 6.50
C ASN A 59 -8.30 7.95 5.64
N SER A 60 -9.56 7.69 6.02
CA SER A 60 -10.71 8.25 5.33
C SER A 60 -10.71 7.95 3.81
N VAL A 61 -10.33 6.74 3.44
CA VAL A 61 -10.29 6.25 2.06
C VAL A 61 -11.52 5.38 1.82
N LYS A 62 -12.51 5.90 1.10
CA LYS A 62 -13.82 5.23 0.99
C LYS A 62 -13.73 3.82 0.38
N ASN A 63 -12.93 3.63 -0.67
CA ASN A 63 -12.63 2.32 -1.25
C ASN A 63 -11.14 2.24 -1.62
N PRO A 64 -10.26 1.66 -0.79
CA PRO A 64 -8.85 1.53 -1.14
C PRO A 64 -8.64 0.84 -2.49
N LEU A 65 -9.39 -0.23 -2.78
CA LEU A 65 -9.39 -0.89 -4.08
C LEU A 65 -10.73 -0.70 -4.80
N TYR A 66 -10.69 -0.25 -6.05
CA TYR A 66 -11.88 -0.20 -6.90
C TYR A 66 -12.35 -1.61 -7.25
N ARG A 67 -13.65 -1.84 -7.09
CA ARG A 67 -14.26 -3.16 -7.27
C ARG A 67 -14.21 -3.67 -8.71
N LYS A 68 -14.22 -2.76 -9.69
CA LYS A 68 -14.14 -3.13 -11.12
C LYS A 68 -12.67 -3.25 -11.55
N GLY A 69 -12.44 -4.05 -12.58
CA GLY A 69 -11.12 -4.28 -13.15
C GLY A 69 -10.61 -5.69 -12.88
N GLN A 70 -9.41 -5.96 -13.42
CA GLN A 70 -8.72 -7.25 -13.32
C GLN A 70 -7.37 -7.06 -12.61
N GLY A 71 -6.50 -8.06 -12.62
CA GLY A 71 -5.18 -7.99 -11.98
C GLY A 71 -5.09 -8.70 -10.64
N PHE A 72 -3.91 -8.61 -10.05
CA PHE A 72 -3.42 -9.41 -8.93
C PHE A 72 -2.88 -8.47 -7.86
N LEU A 73 -3.28 -8.70 -6.62
CA LEU A 73 -2.90 -7.89 -5.47
C LEU A 73 -2.65 -8.79 -4.27
N TYR A 74 -1.47 -8.67 -3.68
CA TYR A 74 -1.27 -9.01 -2.28
C TYR A 74 -1.32 -7.74 -1.45
N ALA A 75 -2.39 -7.58 -0.66
CA ALA A 75 -2.49 -6.54 0.35
C ALA A 75 -2.09 -7.17 1.69
N ALA A 76 -0.91 -6.83 2.18
CA ALA A 76 -0.39 -7.36 3.42
C ALA A 76 -1.33 -7.03 4.60
N THR A 77 -1.57 -8.05 5.42
CA THR A 77 -2.37 -8.00 6.65
C THR A 77 -1.50 -8.51 7.80
N GLY A 78 -2.04 -8.61 9.01
CA GLY A 78 -1.35 -9.28 10.12
C GLY A 78 -0.97 -10.76 9.88
N VAL A 79 -1.45 -11.39 8.79
CA VAL A 79 -0.96 -12.70 8.33
C VAL A 79 0.10 -12.49 7.24
N ASP A 80 1.33 -12.91 7.53
CA ASP A 80 2.48 -12.74 6.64
C ASP A 80 2.72 -14.00 5.78
N GLU A 81 2.44 -13.87 4.48
CA GLU A 81 2.81 -14.87 3.47
C GLU A 81 4.14 -14.52 2.78
N CYS A 82 4.67 -13.31 2.97
CA CYS A 82 5.83 -12.84 2.23
C CYS A 82 7.12 -13.55 2.60
N MET A 83 7.23 -14.13 3.80
CA MET A 83 8.40 -14.93 4.16
C MET A 83 8.63 -16.10 3.18
N GLU A 84 7.57 -16.81 2.79
CA GLU A 84 7.66 -17.94 1.87
C GLU A 84 8.00 -17.50 0.44
N TYR A 85 7.38 -16.41 -0.02
CA TYR A 85 7.50 -16.00 -1.41
C TYR A 85 8.67 -15.04 -1.64
N LEU A 86 8.87 -14.05 -0.78
CA LEU A 86 9.85 -12.97 -0.94
C LEU A 86 11.12 -13.17 -0.12
N GLY A 87 11.14 -14.13 0.83
CA GLY A 87 12.27 -14.37 1.73
C GLY A 87 12.41 -13.32 2.84
N ARG A 88 11.37 -12.50 3.06
CA ARG A 88 11.30 -11.46 4.09
C ARG A 88 9.86 -11.23 4.52
N PRO A 89 9.62 -10.71 5.74
CA PRO A 89 8.26 -10.39 6.14
C PRO A 89 7.74 -9.18 5.35
N CYS A 90 6.42 -9.17 5.13
CA CYS A 90 5.71 -7.94 4.76
C CYS A 90 5.18 -7.24 6.00
N GLU A 91 5.02 -5.93 5.91
CA GLU A 91 4.36 -5.16 6.97
C GLU A 91 2.89 -4.91 6.63
N GLU A 92 2.03 -5.00 7.64
CA GLU A 92 0.58 -4.83 7.49
C GLU A 92 0.21 -3.42 7.02
N ASN A 93 -0.81 -3.32 6.16
CA ASN A 93 -1.45 -2.05 5.86
C ASN A 93 -2.42 -1.66 6.99
N ILE A 94 -2.39 -0.41 7.44
CA ILE A 94 -3.28 0.10 8.49
C ILE A 94 -4.42 0.90 7.84
N LEU A 95 -5.65 0.64 8.29
CA LEU A 95 -6.86 1.27 7.79
C LEU A 95 -7.61 1.96 8.93
N VAL A 96 -7.81 3.26 8.80
CA VAL A 96 -8.59 4.10 9.72
C VAL A 96 -9.70 4.79 8.94
N ASN A 97 -10.94 4.68 9.42
CA ASN A 97 -12.14 5.26 8.78
C ASN A 97 -12.24 4.96 7.27
N SER A 98 -11.73 3.81 6.84
CA SER A 98 -11.56 3.46 5.43
C SER A 98 -12.34 2.21 5.07
N GLY A 99 -12.64 2.03 3.77
CA GLY A 99 -13.21 0.79 3.26
C GLY A 99 -12.23 -0.37 3.33
N ASN A 100 -12.70 -1.60 3.15
CA ASN A 100 -11.86 -2.79 3.23
C ASN A 100 -10.76 -2.81 2.14
N PHE A 101 -9.60 -3.38 2.47
CA PHE A 101 -8.49 -3.58 1.52
C PHE A 101 -7.96 -5.01 1.64
N THR A 102 -8.41 -5.86 0.72
CA THR A 102 -8.08 -7.29 0.71
C THR A 102 -7.35 -7.68 -0.57
N SER A 103 -6.50 -8.70 -0.45
CA SER A 103 -5.84 -9.34 -1.58
C SER A 103 -6.82 -9.81 -2.66
N ARG A 104 -6.35 -9.81 -3.90
CA ARG A 104 -7.01 -10.37 -5.09
C ARG A 104 -6.00 -11.30 -5.76
N ASN A 105 -6.15 -12.60 -5.62
CA ASN A 105 -5.15 -13.58 -6.08
C ASN A 105 -3.74 -13.28 -5.52
N GLY A 106 -3.66 -13.07 -4.20
CA GLY A 106 -2.45 -12.59 -3.52
C GLY A 106 -1.23 -13.48 -3.70
N THR A 107 -1.38 -14.80 -3.60
CA THR A 107 -0.30 -15.76 -3.84
C THR A 107 0.34 -15.58 -5.22
N ALA A 108 -0.47 -15.45 -6.27
CA ALA A 108 0.04 -15.23 -7.63
C ALA A 108 0.71 -13.87 -7.77
N ALA A 109 0.23 -12.83 -7.06
CA ALA A 109 0.92 -11.55 -6.99
C ALA A 109 2.32 -11.72 -6.38
N LEU A 110 2.44 -12.41 -5.24
CA LEU A 110 3.72 -12.65 -4.57
C LEU A 110 4.69 -13.49 -5.43
N GLU A 111 4.19 -14.53 -6.11
CA GLU A 111 4.99 -15.30 -7.06
C GLU A 111 5.55 -14.44 -8.19
N ALA A 112 4.73 -13.53 -8.73
CA ALA A 112 5.18 -12.58 -9.75
C ALA A 112 6.24 -11.60 -9.22
N MET A 113 6.29 -11.32 -7.91
CA MET A 113 7.29 -10.43 -7.32
C MET A 113 8.67 -11.09 -7.11
N LYS A 114 8.74 -12.43 -6.99
CA LYS A 114 9.97 -13.20 -6.69
C LYS A 114 11.21 -12.77 -7.48
N PRO A 115 11.15 -12.51 -8.80
CA PRO A 115 12.34 -12.22 -9.57
C PRO A 115 12.93 -10.82 -9.32
N TYR A 116 12.24 -9.93 -8.60
CA TYR A 116 12.61 -8.53 -8.48
C TYR A 116 13.31 -8.24 -7.16
N SER A 117 14.64 -8.13 -7.19
CA SER A 117 15.45 -7.89 -5.99
C SER A 117 15.15 -6.57 -5.27
N ALA A 118 14.71 -5.56 -6.00
CA ALA A 118 14.23 -4.30 -5.40
C ALA A 118 13.04 -4.52 -4.45
N ILE A 119 12.26 -5.59 -4.64
CA ILE A 119 11.15 -5.97 -3.79
C ILE A 119 11.62 -6.96 -2.73
N THR A 120 12.35 -8.03 -3.09
CA THR A 120 12.78 -9.05 -2.11
C THR A 120 13.79 -8.51 -1.08
N ASN A 121 14.57 -7.49 -1.43
CA ASN A 121 15.52 -6.85 -0.51
C ASN A 121 14.96 -5.59 0.16
N TYR A 122 13.71 -5.20 -0.14
CA TYR A 122 13.10 -4.04 0.50
C TYR A 122 12.84 -4.32 1.99
N SER A 123 13.10 -3.33 2.86
CA SER A 123 12.72 -3.43 4.26
C SER A 123 11.67 -2.37 4.55
N PRO A 124 10.38 -2.74 4.67
CA PRO A 124 9.35 -1.78 5.03
C PRO A 124 9.58 -1.24 6.44
N VAL A 125 9.21 0.02 6.64
CA VAL A 125 9.24 0.61 7.97
C VAL A 125 8.19 -0.10 8.84
N LYS A 126 8.63 -0.62 9.98
CA LYS A 126 7.75 -1.26 10.97
C LYS A 126 7.01 -0.19 11.76
N HIS A 127 5.71 -0.37 11.91
CA HIS A 127 4.93 0.39 12.87
C HIS A 127 5.01 -0.33 14.22
N ASN A 128 5.76 0.24 15.17
CA ASN A 128 5.98 -0.40 16.47
C ASN A 128 4.65 -0.59 17.20
N GLN A 129 4.31 -1.84 17.44
CA GLN A 129 3.14 -2.24 18.20
C GLN A 129 3.26 -2.00 19.71
N SER A 130 4.45 -1.66 20.22
CA SER A 130 4.69 -1.53 21.66
C SER A 130 4.06 -0.29 22.32
N GLU A 131 3.55 0.66 21.56
CA GLU A 131 2.69 1.76 22.06
C GLU A 131 1.19 1.43 21.95
N GLN A 132 0.83 0.25 21.42
CA GLN A 132 -0.55 -0.11 21.07
C GLN A 132 -1.41 -0.59 22.24
N GLN A 133 -0.98 -0.41 23.49
CA GLN A 133 -1.84 -0.80 24.61
C GLN A 133 -2.73 0.32 25.17
N TRP A 134 -2.55 1.60 24.79
CA TRP A 134 -3.47 2.69 25.23
C TRP A 134 -3.59 3.91 24.30
N THR A 135 -3.19 3.85 23.02
CA THR A 135 -3.25 5.03 22.12
C THR A 135 -4.49 5.03 21.23
N GLN A 136 -5.22 6.15 21.24
CA GLN A 136 -6.37 6.39 20.36
C GLN A 136 -5.90 6.45 18.89
N ALA A 137 -6.77 6.14 17.91
CA ALA A 137 -6.46 6.27 16.48
C ALA A 137 -5.86 7.64 16.11
N SER A 138 -6.21 8.69 16.86
CA SER A 138 -5.67 10.04 16.76
C SER A 138 -4.16 10.15 16.98
N ASP A 139 -3.53 9.23 17.72
CA ASP A 139 -2.09 9.27 17.99
C ASP A 139 -1.29 8.63 16.85
N ILE A 140 -1.85 7.59 16.21
CA ILE A 140 -1.28 7.02 14.99
C ILE A 140 -1.44 8.01 13.82
N ASP A 141 -2.60 8.68 13.74
CA ASP A 141 -2.82 9.78 12.81
C ASP A 141 -1.80 10.91 13.02
N LYS A 142 -1.40 11.22 14.26
CA LYS A 142 -0.36 12.23 14.54
C LYS A 142 1.02 11.80 14.06
N VAL A 143 1.42 10.53 14.19
CA VAL A 143 2.71 10.04 13.69
C VAL A 143 2.76 10.16 12.16
N TRP A 144 1.66 9.78 11.48
CA TRP A 144 1.56 9.92 10.03
C TRP A 144 1.37 11.36 9.55
N ALA A 145 0.69 12.21 10.32
CA ALA A 145 0.61 13.64 10.07
C ALA A 145 1.92 14.37 10.38
N GLN A 146 2.77 13.85 11.26
CA GLN A 146 4.13 14.37 11.46
C GLN A 146 5.04 13.97 10.29
N THR A 147 4.86 12.79 9.71
CA THR A 147 5.58 12.41 8.49
C THR A 147 5.08 13.15 7.25
N THR A 148 3.87 13.75 7.24
CA THR A 148 3.46 14.61 6.11
C THR A 148 4.33 15.84 5.89
N GLY A 149 5.00 16.32 6.95
CA GLY A 149 5.99 17.38 6.85
C GLY A 149 7.24 17.00 6.03
N ASN A 150 7.44 15.72 5.70
CA ASN A 150 8.58 15.26 4.91
C ASN A 150 8.23 14.99 3.44
N PHE A 151 6.95 15.14 3.04
CA PHE A 151 6.53 14.88 1.66
C PHE A 151 6.39 16.17 0.85
N GLY A 152 6.89 16.16 -0.38
CA GLY A 152 6.76 17.28 -1.31
C GLY A 152 8.02 18.15 -1.40
N ILE A 153 7.92 19.19 -2.22
CA ILE A 153 9.04 20.10 -2.51
C ILE A 153 9.29 21.01 -1.31
N GLY A 154 10.56 21.16 -0.93
CA GLY A 154 10.98 22.08 0.15
C GLY A 154 11.25 21.43 1.50
N ASN A 155 11.20 20.10 1.58
CA ASN A 155 11.43 19.34 2.81
C ASN A 155 12.79 18.60 2.84
N LEU A 156 13.71 18.99 1.95
CA LEU A 156 15.10 18.55 1.94
C LEU A 156 15.96 19.80 2.13
N ASP A 157 16.81 19.79 3.16
CA ASP A 157 17.81 20.84 3.44
C ASP A 157 18.93 20.87 2.39
#